data_AF-A0A3S0ART8-F1
#
_entry.id   AF-A0A3S0ART8-F1
#
_cell.length_a   1.000
_cell.length_b   1.000
_cell.length_c   1.000
_cell.angle_alpha   90.00
_cell.angle_beta   90.00
_cell.angle_gamma   90.00
#
_symmetry.space_group_name_H-M   'P 1'
#
loop_
_entity.id
_entity.type
_entity.pdbx_description
1 polymer ?
#
loop_
_entity_poly.entity_id
_entity_poly.type
_entity_poly.pdbx_seq_one_letter_code
_entity_poly.pdbx_strand_id
1 'polypeptide(L)' 'MVDLKDLLTVRQVADQSPGITENKLRWWIFHAETSGIAPALVRIGGRVYIDRAEFNRWLEGQRMAPKADRAA' A
#
# COMPACT_ATOMS: atom_id res chain seq x y z
N MET A 1 -9.77 -0.71 14.19
CA MET A 1 -10.59 -1.94 14.10
C MET A 1 -10.67 -2.28 12.62
N VAL A 2 -10.48 -3.54 12.24
CA VAL A 2 -10.56 -3.97 10.83
C VAL A 2 -12.03 -4.08 10.43
N ASP A 3 -12.46 -3.39 9.37
CA ASP A 3 -13.79 -3.52 8.77
C ASP A 3 -13.66 -4.26 7.42
N LEU A 4 -14.47 -5.31 7.22
CA LEU A 4 -14.48 -6.10 5.99
C LEU A 4 -14.78 -5.24 4.75
N LYS A 5 -15.54 -4.15 4.89
CA LYS A 5 -15.85 -3.22 3.79
C LYS A 5 -14.63 -2.44 3.30
N ASP A 6 -13.62 -2.31 4.15
CA ASP A 6 -12.37 -1.60 3.87
C ASP A 6 -11.22 -2.53 3.44
N LEU A 7 -11.48 -3.84 3.38
CA LEU A 7 -10.53 -4.83 2.88
C LEU A 7 -10.71 -5.04 1.38
N LEU A 8 -9.72 -4.58 0.61
CA LEU A 8 -9.72 -4.67 -0.84
C LEU A 8 -8.76 -5.75 -1.32
N THR A 9 -9.15 -6.50 -2.34
CA THR A 9 -8.22 -7.35 -3.06
C THR A 9 -7.25 -6.51 -3.90
N VAL A 10 -6.10 -7.07 -4.25
CA VAL A 10 -5.11 -6.43 -5.15
C VAL A 10 -5.76 -5.89 -6.43
N ARG A 11 -6.65 -6.68 -7.03
CA ARG A 11 -7.38 -6.29 -8.25
C ARG A 11 -8.27 -5.08 -8.00
N GLN A 12 -9.05 -5.07 -6.91
CA GLN A 12 -9.93 -3.94 -6.58
C GLN A 12 -9.16 -2.65 -6.34
N VAL A 13 -7.96 -2.71 -5.74
CA VAL A 13 -7.11 -1.53 -5.56
C VAL A 13 -6.62 -1.00 -6.91
N ALA A 14 -6.17 -1.89 -7.80
CA ALA A 14 -5.72 -1.51 -9.14
C ALA A 14 -6.87 -0.91 -9.98
N ASP A 15 -8.06 -1.53 -9.95
CA ASP A 15 -9.24 -1.05 -10.68
C ASP A 15 -9.69 0.35 -10.18
N GLN A 16 -9.51 0.65 -8.90
CA GLN A 16 -9.90 1.93 -8.28
C GLN A 16 -8.82 3.03 -8.39
N SER A 17 -7.59 2.70 -8.78
CA SER A 17 -6.44 3.61 -8.67
C SER A 17 -5.74 3.79 -10.02
N PRO A 18 -6.17 4.74 -10.87
CA PRO A 18 -5.50 5.03 -12.13
C PRO A 18 -4.02 5.35 -11.89
N GLY A 19 -3.12 4.49 -12.37
CA GLY A 19 -1.66 4.62 -12.21
C GLY A 19 -1.00 3.59 -11.27
N ILE A 20 -1.78 2.82 -10.51
CA ILE A 20 -1.27 1.71 -9.70
C ILE A 20 -1.72 0.38 -10.32
N THR A 21 -0.78 -0.41 -10.80
CA THR A 21 -1.06 -1.71 -11.41
C THR A 21 -1.06 -2.84 -10.39
N GLU A 22 -1.72 -3.95 -10.71
CA GLU A 22 -1.63 -5.16 -9.89
C GLU A 22 -0.18 -5.63 -9.71
N ASN A 23 0.67 -5.50 -10.74
CA ASN A 23 2.07 -5.90 -10.66
C ASN A 23 2.84 -5.06 -9.63
N LYS A 24 2.57 -3.75 -9.58
CA LYS A 24 3.18 -2.86 -8.58
C LYS A 24 2.72 -3.20 -7.17
N LEU A 25 1.43 -3.47 -6.98
CA LEU A 25 0.88 -3.90 -5.69
C LEU A 25 1.49 -5.23 -5.23
N ARG A 26 1.60 -6.22 -6.12
CA ARG A 26 2.26 -7.51 -5.83
C ARG A 26 3.73 -7.32 -5.46
N TRP A 27 4.42 -6.40 -6.13
CA TRP A 27 5.80 -6.05 -5.78
C TRP A 27 5.90 -5.47 -4.37
N TRP A 28 5.00 -4.55 -3.97
CA TRP A 28 4.99 -4.03 -2.59
C TRP A 28 4.66 -5.11 -1.56
N ILE A 29 3.69 -5.99 -1.85
CA ILE A 29 3.33 -7.13 -0.98
C ILE A 29 4.52 -8.08 -0.80
N PHE A 30 5.28 -8.35 -1.87
CA PHE A 30 6.48 -9.18 -1.78
C PHE A 30 7.58 -8.53 -0.91
N HIS A 31 7.73 -7.21 -0.99
CA HIS A 31 8.70 -6.44 -0.20
C HIS A 31 8.08 -5.87 1.09
N ALA A 32 7.06 -6.52 1.65
CA ALA A 32 6.27 -5.90 2.72
C ALA A 32 7.07 -5.66 4.00
N GLU A 33 8.00 -6.57 4.30
CA GLU A 33 8.86 -6.51 5.48
C GLU A 33 9.83 -5.32 5.44
N THR A 34 10.29 -4.92 4.25
CA THR A 34 11.28 -3.85 4.08
C THR A 34 10.66 -2.50 3.71
N SER A 35 9.50 -2.49 3.06
CA SER A 35 8.80 -1.26 2.66
C SER A 35 7.92 -0.65 3.76
N GLY A 36 7.67 -1.39 4.84
CA GLY A 36 6.81 -0.92 5.95
C GLY A 36 5.31 -0.97 5.65
N ILE A 37 4.89 -1.55 4.53
CA ILE A 37 3.48 -1.71 4.15
C ILE A 37 2.79 -2.88 4.89
N ALA A 38 3.54 -3.76 5.55
CA ALA A 38 3.01 -4.95 6.23
C ALA A 38 1.75 -4.71 7.09
N PRO A 39 1.61 -3.61 7.87
CA PRO A 39 0.39 -3.33 8.63
C PRO A 39 -0.89 -3.20 7.78
N ALA A 40 -0.76 -2.85 6.51
CA ALA A 40 -1.86 -2.73 5.57
C ALA A 40 -2.28 -4.06 4.94
N LEU A 41 -1.56 -5.15 5.18
CA LEU A 41 -1.80 -6.43 4.52
C LEU A 41 -2.50 -7.41 5.46
N VAL A 42 -3.65 -7.92 5.02
CA VAL A 42 -4.45 -8.90 5.76
C VAL A 42 -4.50 -10.20 4.96
N ARG A 43 -3.99 -11.30 5.53
CA ARG A 43 -3.95 -12.61 4.87
C ARG A 43 -5.01 -13.54 5.44
N ILE A 44 -5.96 -13.96 4.59
CA ILE A 44 -7.09 -14.84 4.97
C ILE A 44 -7.14 -15.99 3.97
N GLY A 45 -6.98 -17.23 4.43
CA GLY A 45 -7.12 -18.42 3.58
C GLY A 45 -6.23 -18.42 2.33
N GLY A 46 -5.01 -17.87 2.43
CA GLY A 46 -4.08 -17.78 1.30
C GLY A 46 -4.27 -16.56 0.38
N ARG A 47 -5.35 -15.79 0.55
CA ARG A 47 -5.58 -14.54 -0.18
C ARG A 47 -5.08 -13.34 0.63
N VAL A 48 -4.52 -12.35 -0.06
CA VAL A 48 -4.09 -11.07 0.53
C VAL A 48 -5.13 -10.00 0.20
N TYR A 49 -5.53 -9.28 1.24
CA TYR A 49 -6.34 -8.08 1.21
C TYR A 49 -5.50 -6.90 1.67
N ILE A 50 -5.86 -5.72 1.20
CA ILE A 50 -5.26 -4.44 1.53
C ILE A 50 -6.29 -3.69 2.37
N ASP A 51 -5.95 -3.41 3.62
CA ASP A 51 -6.70 -2.50 4.48
C ASP A 51 -6.51 -1.08 3.94
N ARG A 52 -7.61 -0.47 3.48
CA ARG A 52 -7.59 0.86 2.86
C ARG A 52 -6.99 1.92 3.78
N ALA A 53 -7.31 1.91 5.07
CA ALA A 53 -6.92 2.95 6.01
C ALA A 53 -5.43 2.87 6.33
N GLU A 54 -4.91 1.67 6.60
CA GLU A 54 -3.47 1.45 6.82
C GLU A 54 -2.66 1.69 5.55
N PHE A 55 -3.19 1.32 4.38
CA PHE A 55 -2.50 1.56 3.11
C PHE A 55 -2.34 3.05 2.84
N ASN A 56 -3.38 3.85 3.09
CA ASN A 56 -3.30 5.31 2.97
C ASN A 56 -2.30 5.92 3.96
N ARG A 57 -2.26 5.43 5.21
CA ARG A 57 -1.24 5.86 6.19
C ARG A 57 0.17 5.56 5.69
N TRP A 58 0.39 4.39 5.11
CA TRP A 58 1.67 4.03 4.52
C TRP A 58 2.04 4.96 3.35
N LEU A 59 1.09 5.29 2.47
CA LEU A 59 1.30 6.22 1.35
C LEU A 59 1.73 7.61 1.81
N GLU A 60 1.14 8.13 2.89
CA GLU A 60 1.54 9.41 3.49
C GLU A 60 3.02 9.40 3.91
N GLY A 61 3.51 8.26 4.39
CA GLY A 61 4.93 8.05 4.72
C GLY A 61 5.86 7.99 3.50
N GLN A 62 5.33 7.82 2.28
CA GLN A 62 6.12 7.80 1.05
C GLN A 62 6.35 9.19 0.44
N ARG A 63 5.82 10.25 1.07
CA ARG A 63 6.04 11.63 0.61
C ARG A 63 7.54 11.94 0.60
N MET A 64 8.05 12.31 -0.56
CA MET A 64 9.42 12.81 -0.67
C MET A 64 9.50 14.15 0.07
N ALA A 65 10.49 14.30 0.95
CA ALA A 65 10.81 15.61 1.50
C ALA A 65 11.23 16.55 0.35
N PRO A 66 10.94 17.86 0.45
CA PRO A 66 11.50 18.84 -0.46
C PRO A 66 13.02 18.65 -0.50
N LYS A 67 13.60 18.54 -1.69
CA LYS A 67 15.05 18.58 -1.84
C LYS A 67 15.48 19.93 -1.26
N ALA A 68 16.11 19.94 -0.08
CA ALA A 68 16.69 21.16 0.46
C ALA A 68 17.62 21.69 -0.64
N ASP A 69 17.32 22.89 -1.14
CA ASP A 69 18.20 23.56 -2.08
C ASP A 69 19.58 23.62 -1.40
N ARG A 70 20.53 22.89 -1.96
CA ARG A 70 21.93 23.02 -1.56
C ARG A 70 22.37 24.38 -2.07
N ALA A 71 22.20 25.41 -1.26
CA ALA A 71 22.94 26.65 -1.42
C ALA A 71 24.43 26.33 -1.16
N ALA A 72 25.21 26.30 -2.24
CA ALA A 72 26.66 26.33 -2.24
C ALA A 72 27.10 27.39 -3.25
#